data_AF-A0A150TIC3-F1
#
_entry.id   AF-A0A150TIC3-F1
#
_cell.length_a   1.000
_cell.length_b   1.000
_cell.length_c   1.000
_cell.angle_alpha   90.00
_cell.angle_beta   90.00
_cell.angle_gamma   90.00
#
_symmetry.space_group_name_H-M   'P 1'
#
loop_
_entity.id
_entity.type
_entity.pdbx_description
1 polymer ?
#
loop_
_entity_poly.entity_id
_entity_poly.type
_entity_poly.pdbx_seq_one_letter_code
_entity_poly.pdbx_strand_id
1 'polypeptide(L)'
;ALAQALPNLDASGELSRLLAPGGADAPTRAAASITLRQPILAPRAWYGIGTADLAVEVAKLSLEDRRRFTLVAVADAVVSIVTTERLSEVNRVGLRSALELLELTRRRERLGTGTKLDVVRAEQDVALARATLVSGDESLRRAREALGAALGLKGEVGVPQEFSLNGIATELGSQCTQTRTDQRADVRAARGELELAERGLTDAKLAFAPYAEVSSTLGAETYFGGTAPVGGVGDAGDATRSGWSWSIRAVLTVPIWDGGARYGDLRINRAVVEQQRARLGAVERSAELESTQAARSVEVAEQARAVAEQSRDLARETARLTQVAYEAGTVTSFDLVESSRRQRQAEIDLAVREFEVVKAKISALLASASCK
;
A
#
# COMPACT_ATOMS: atom_id res chain seq x y z
N ALA A 1 -21.86 -1.38 14.73
CA ALA A 1 -22.77 -2.54 14.82
C ALA A 1 -23.27 -2.75 16.25
N LEU A 2 -22.39 -3.05 17.21
CA LEU A 2 -22.77 -3.35 18.60
C LEU A 2 -23.61 -2.24 19.30
N ALA A 3 -23.29 -0.96 19.05
CA ALA A 3 -24.07 0.17 19.58
C ALA A 3 -25.53 0.21 19.11
N GLN A 4 -25.86 -0.35 17.95
CA GLN A 4 -27.24 -0.40 17.43
C GLN A 4 -28.05 -1.56 18.01
N ALA A 5 -27.39 -2.51 18.69
CA ALA A 5 -28.02 -3.65 19.34
C ALA A 5 -28.15 -3.48 20.87
N LEU A 6 -27.46 -2.48 21.42
CA LEU A 6 -27.46 -2.14 22.84
C LEU A 6 -28.51 -1.06 23.15
N PRO A 7 -28.89 -0.91 24.43
CA PRO A 7 -29.72 0.22 24.84
C PRO A 7 -28.98 1.54 24.61
N ASN A 8 -29.66 2.53 24.02
CA ASN A 8 -29.18 3.92 23.99
C ASN A 8 -29.93 4.76 25.02
N LEU A 9 -29.21 5.66 25.68
CA LEU A 9 -29.77 6.61 26.63
C LEU A 9 -29.43 8.01 26.16
N ASP A 10 -30.46 8.78 25.83
CA ASP A 10 -30.32 10.14 25.33
C ASP A 10 -31.04 11.11 26.27
N ALA A 11 -30.40 12.24 26.55
CA ALA A 11 -31.02 13.35 27.28
C ALA A 11 -31.11 14.56 26.38
N SER A 12 -32.28 15.20 26.34
CA SER A 12 -32.54 16.40 25.55
C SER A 12 -33.21 17.46 26.40
N GLY A 13 -32.94 18.72 26.09
CA GLY A 13 -33.59 19.88 26.70
C GLY A 13 -34.05 20.83 25.60
N GLU A 14 -35.24 21.36 25.73
CA GLU A 14 -35.83 22.32 24.80
C GLU A 14 -36.39 23.51 25.59
N LEU A 15 -36.11 24.72 25.12
CA LEU A 15 -36.77 25.93 25.57
C LEU A 15 -37.50 26.53 24.38
N SER A 16 -38.82 26.61 24.45
CA SER A 16 -39.65 27.18 23.38
C SER A 16 -40.63 28.21 23.93
N ARG A 17 -40.85 29.28 23.16
CA ARG A 17 -41.84 30.33 23.45
C ARG A 17 -42.75 30.46 22.25
N LEU A 18 -44.05 30.29 22.47
CA LEU A 18 -45.04 30.52 21.44
C LEU A 18 -45.27 32.03 21.28
N LEU A 19 -45.41 32.50 20.05
CA LEU A 19 -45.79 33.88 19.77
C LEU A 19 -47.20 33.85 19.16
N ALA A 20 -48.19 34.27 19.94
CA ALA A 20 -49.58 34.31 19.47
C ALA A 20 -49.86 35.63 18.72
N PRO A 21 -50.56 35.59 17.56
CA PRO A 21 -51.00 36.81 16.87
C PRO A 21 -52.03 37.54 17.74
N GLY A 22 -51.79 38.83 18.01
CA GLY A 22 -52.70 39.67 18.81
C GLY A 22 -52.17 40.12 20.19
N GLY A 23 -50.91 39.83 20.54
CA GLY A 23 -50.27 40.37 21.74
C GLY A 23 -50.62 39.66 23.05
N ALA A 24 -51.26 38.49 22.98
CA ALA A 24 -51.46 37.65 24.16
C ALA A 24 -50.11 37.03 24.59
N ASP A 25 -49.72 37.25 25.85
CA ASP A 25 -48.53 36.62 26.43
C ASP A 25 -48.74 35.11 26.55
N ALA A 26 -48.09 34.36 25.67
CA ALA A 26 -48.05 32.91 25.74
C ALA A 26 -46.93 32.44 26.69
N PRO A 27 -47.16 31.35 27.44
CA PRO A 27 -46.17 30.80 28.36
C PRO A 27 -44.90 30.36 27.64
N THR A 28 -43.76 30.59 28.29
CA THR A 28 -42.48 29.99 27.88
C THR A 28 -42.42 28.56 28.43
N ARG A 29 -42.17 27.57 27.58
CA ARG A 29 -42.05 26.15 27.94
C ARG A 29 -40.58 25.76 27.99
N ALA A 30 -40.10 25.28 29.13
CA ALA A 30 -38.87 24.50 29.19
C ALA A 30 -39.21 23.03 29.41
N ALA A 31 -38.74 22.17 28.52
CA ALA A 31 -38.89 20.73 28.59
C ALA A 31 -37.51 20.09 28.71
N ALA A 32 -37.40 19.07 29.55
CA ALA A 32 -36.25 18.17 29.60
C ALA A 32 -36.77 16.74 29.46
N SER A 33 -36.08 15.89 28.69
CA SER A 33 -36.45 14.49 28.56
C SER A 33 -35.24 13.59 28.58
N ILE A 34 -35.38 12.45 29.24
CA ILE A 34 -34.43 11.34 29.20
C ILE A 34 -35.15 10.19 28.53
N THR A 35 -34.61 9.71 27.41
CA THR A 35 -35.16 8.62 26.62
C THR A 35 -34.18 7.46 26.59
N LEU A 36 -34.59 6.31 27.09
CA LEU A 36 -33.90 5.04 26.92
C LEU A 36 -34.57 4.29 25.76
N ARG A 37 -33.85 3.88 24.72
CA ARG A 37 -34.38 2.96 23.70
C ARG A 37 -33.61 1.66 23.70
N GLN A 38 -34.36 0.57 23.65
CA GLN A 38 -33.86 -0.79 23.59
C GLN A 38 -34.48 -1.49 22.38
N PRO A 39 -33.68 -1.89 21.38
CA PRO A 39 -34.16 -2.82 20.37
C PRO A 39 -34.45 -4.18 21.02
N ILE A 40 -35.67 -4.70 20.88
CA ILE A 40 -36.06 -6.01 21.39
C ILE A 40 -36.06 -7.05 20.27
N LEU A 41 -36.43 -6.65 19.06
CA LEU A 41 -36.35 -7.46 17.85
C LEU A 41 -35.64 -6.66 16.78
N ALA A 42 -34.35 -6.90 16.57
CA ALA A 42 -33.58 -6.22 15.54
C ALA A 42 -32.68 -7.20 14.77
N PRO A 43 -33.26 -8.07 13.90
CA PRO A 43 -32.51 -9.11 13.19
C PRO A 43 -31.30 -8.57 12.42
N ARG A 44 -31.45 -7.42 11.75
CA ARG A 44 -30.36 -6.73 11.04
C ARG A 44 -29.25 -6.26 11.97
N ALA A 45 -29.60 -5.60 13.07
CA ALA A 45 -28.61 -5.08 14.02
C ALA A 45 -27.77 -6.21 14.64
N TRP A 46 -28.41 -7.31 15.03
CA TRP A 46 -27.73 -8.48 15.58
C TRP A 46 -26.87 -9.21 14.54
N TYR A 47 -27.39 -9.40 13.33
CA TYR A 47 -26.62 -9.99 12.23
C TYR A 47 -25.42 -9.12 11.82
N GLY A 48 -25.57 -7.80 11.94
CA GLY A 48 -24.53 -6.81 11.70
C GLY A 48 -23.33 -6.93 12.64
N ILE A 49 -23.48 -7.49 13.84
CA ILE A 49 -22.35 -7.72 14.77
C ILE A 49 -21.37 -8.72 14.17
N GLY A 50 -21.84 -9.92 13.80
CA GLY A 50 -20.97 -10.92 13.17
C GLY A 50 -20.42 -10.48 11.82
N THR A 51 -21.12 -9.59 11.10
CA THR A 51 -20.60 -8.98 9.85
C THR A 51 -19.45 -8.02 10.14
N ALA A 52 -19.54 -7.25 11.22
CA ALA A 52 -18.45 -6.37 11.65
C ALA A 52 -17.23 -7.17 12.15
N ASP A 53 -17.45 -8.28 12.86
CA ASP A 53 -16.36 -9.15 13.31
C ASP A 53 -15.61 -9.77 12.12
N LEU A 54 -16.35 -10.29 11.13
CA LEU A 54 -15.76 -10.78 9.89
C LEU A 54 -15.00 -9.67 9.14
N ALA A 55 -15.54 -8.44 9.11
CA ALA A 55 -14.86 -7.32 8.48
C ALA A 55 -13.51 -6.98 9.15
N VAL A 56 -13.42 -7.14 10.48
CA VAL A 56 -12.16 -7.01 11.22
C VAL A 56 -11.18 -8.12 10.83
N GLU A 57 -11.64 -9.36 10.66
CA GLU A 57 -10.79 -10.47 10.22
C GLU A 57 -10.25 -10.25 8.80
N VAL A 58 -11.09 -9.84 7.86
CA VAL A 58 -10.68 -9.49 6.48
C VAL A 58 -9.69 -8.32 6.46
N ALA A 59 -9.89 -7.32 7.33
CA ALA A 59 -8.95 -6.20 7.47
C ALA A 59 -7.58 -6.66 8.00
N LYS A 60 -7.54 -7.64 8.93
CA LYS A 60 -6.27 -8.24 9.39
C LYS A 60 -5.56 -9.00 8.27
N LEU A 61 -6.27 -9.76 7.45
CA LEU A 61 -5.71 -10.44 6.29
C LEU A 61 -5.15 -9.46 5.25
N SER A 62 -5.87 -8.35 5.02
CA SER A 62 -5.38 -7.26 4.15
C SER A 62 -4.13 -6.59 4.71
N LEU A 63 -3.99 -6.48 6.03
CA LEU A 63 -2.78 -5.98 6.67
C LEU A 63 -1.60 -6.94 6.49
N GLU A 64 -1.81 -8.25 6.62
CA GLU A 64 -0.78 -9.26 6.33
C GLU A 64 -0.27 -9.14 4.88
N ASP A 65 -1.19 -8.98 3.92
CA ASP A 65 -0.82 -8.76 2.53
C ASP A 65 -0.07 -7.44 2.32
N ARG A 66 -0.50 -6.36 2.98
CA ARG A 66 0.20 -5.07 2.92
C ARG A 66 1.60 -5.12 3.52
N ARG A 67 1.80 -5.87 4.61
CA ARG A 67 3.12 -6.13 5.19
C ARG A 67 4.04 -6.83 4.20
N ARG A 68 3.54 -7.85 3.50
CA ARG A 68 4.29 -8.53 2.42
C ARG A 68 4.72 -7.55 1.33
N PHE A 69 3.81 -6.71 0.84
CA PHE A 69 4.15 -5.69 -0.17
C PHE A 69 5.20 -4.70 0.32
N THR A 70 5.11 -4.24 1.57
CA THR A 70 6.12 -3.34 2.15
C THR A 70 7.48 -4.05 2.28
N LEU A 71 7.51 -5.32 2.69
CA LEU A 71 8.73 -6.11 2.77
C LEU A 71 9.41 -6.26 1.39
N VAL A 72 8.64 -6.57 0.34
CA VAL A 72 9.15 -6.61 -1.04
C VAL A 72 9.73 -5.25 -1.44
N ALA A 73 9.01 -4.16 -1.17
CA ALA A 73 9.44 -2.81 -1.53
C ALA A 73 10.74 -2.40 -0.83
N VAL A 74 10.88 -2.73 0.47
CA VAL A 74 12.12 -2.47 1.24
C VAL A 74 13.26 -3.35 0.74
N ALA A 75 13.01 -4.64 0.47
CA ALA A 75 14.03 -5.53 -0.08
C ALA A 75 14.54 -5.06 -1.45
N ASP A 76 13.62 -4.63 -2.33
CA ASP A 76 13.96 -4.05 -3.64
C ASP A 76 14.78 -2.75 -3.49
N ALA A 77 14.44 -1.88 -2.54
CA ALA A 77 15.19 -0.65 -2.27
C ALA A 77 16.61 -0.95 -1.76
N VAL A 78 16.76 -1.92 -0.86
CA VAL A 78 18.07 -2.37 -0.35
C VAL A 78 18.91 -2.95 -1.48
N VAL A 79 18.34 -3.85 -2.30
CA VAL A 79 19.04 -4.41 -3.47
C VAL A 79 19.47 -3.28 -4.40
N SER A 80 18.60 -2.31 -4.68
CA SER A 80 18.89 -1.15 -5.55
C SER A 80 20.01 -0.25 -5.03
N ILE A 81 20.18 -0.11 -3.72
CA ILE A 81 21.31 0.66 -3.16
C ILE A 81 22.60 -0.13 -3.36
N VAL A 82 22.63 -1.41 -3.01
CA VAL A 82 23.82 -2.25 -3.21
C VAL A 82 24.22 -2.29 -4.69
N THR A 83 23.23 -2.28 -5.61
CA THR A 83 23.51 -2.21 -7.06
C THR A 83 24.17 -0.90 -7.45
N THR A 84 23.56 0.22 -7.08
CA THR A 84 24.02 1.56 -7.45
C THR A 84 25.36 1.89 -6.80
N GLU A 85 25.65 1.37 -5.61
CA GLU A 85 26.96 1.48 -4.98
C GLU A 85 28.03 0.74 -5.78
N ARG A 86 27.81 -0.53 -6.16
CA ARG A 86 28.76 -1.26 -7.02
C ARG A 86 28.96 -0.58 -8.37
N LEU A 87 27.89 -0.07 -8.98
CA LEU A 87 27.94 0.70 -10.23
C LEU A 87 28.78 1.97 -10.06
N SER A 88 28.64 2.68 -8.93
CA SER A 88 29.44 3.88 -8.64
C SER A 88 30.94 3.55 -8.54
N GLU A 89 31.30 2.43 -7.92
CA GLU A 89 32.69 1.97 -7.84
C GLU A 89 33.25 1.58 -9.21
N VAL A 90 32.48 0.85 -10.03
CA VAL A 90 32.89 0.52 -11.41
C VAL A 90 33.07 1.79 -12.26
N ASN A 91 32.19 2.78 -12.10
CA ASN A 91 32.31 4.07 -12.79
C ASN A 91 33.55 4.86 -12.35
N ARG A 92 33.90 4.83 -11.05
CA ARG A 92 35.13 5.46 -10.52
C ARG A 92 36.39 4.80 -11.06
N VAL A 93 36.44 3.46 -11.06
CA VAL A 93 37.53 2.70 -11.68
C VAL A 93 37.60 3.01 -13.18
N GLY A 94 36.46 3.08 -13.85
CA GLY A 94 36.38 3.40 -15.26
C GLY A 94 36.93 4.80 -15.60
N LEU A 95 36.63 5.81 -14.79
CA LEU A 95 37.21 7.16 -14.96
C LEU A 95 38.73 7.14 -14.72
N ARG A 96 39.20 6.40 -13.72
CA ARG A 96 40.63 6.26 -13.43
C ARG A 96 41.38 5.66 -14.63
N SER A 97 40.87 4.56 -15.19
CA SER A 97 41.45 3.94 -16.38
C SER A 97 41.44 4.86 -17.60
N ALA A 98 40.39 5.67 -17.80
CA ALA A 98 40.34 6.66 -18.89
C ALA A 98 41.40 7.76 -18.73
N LEU A 99 41.65 8.21 -17.49
CA LEU A 99 42.69 9.19 -17.18
C LEU A 99 44.10 8.62 -17.40
N GLU A 100 44.35 7.38 -16.99
CA GLU A 100 45.62 6.67 -17.22
C GLU A 100 45.90 6.53 -18.73
N LEU A 101 44.88 6.17 -19.53
CA LEU A 101 45.00 6.08 -20.98
C LEU A 101 45.27 7.45 -21.64
N LEU A 102 44.63 8.52 -21.14
CA LEU A 102 44.91 9.88 -21.58
C LEU A 102 46.36 10.29 -21.28
N GLU A 103 46.88 9.92 -20.12
CA GLU A 103 48.27 10.19 -19.78
C GLU A 103 49.24 9.42 -20.69
N LEU A 104 48.96 8.14 -20.94
CA LEU A 104 49.76 7.30 -21.84
C LEU A 104 49.78 7.88 -23.27
N THR A 105 48.62 8.22 -23.82
CA THR A 105 48.50 8.79 -25.18
C THR A 105 49.22 10.14 -25.31
N ARG A 106 49.11 11.01 -24.30
CA ARG A 106 49.86 12.29 -24.25
C ARG A 106 51.37 12.10 -24.14
N ARG A 107 51.83 11.04 -23.47
CA ARG A 107 53.27 10.72 -23.42
C ARG A 107 53.76 10.21 -24.77
N ARG A 108 53.00 9.35 -25.46
CA ARG A 108 53.35 8.85 -26.80
C ARG A 108 53.37 9.94 -27.86
N GLU A 109 52.42 10.88 -27.82
CA GLU A 109 52.40 12.05 -28.71
C GLU A 109 53.65 12.93 -28.52
N ARG A 110 54.02 13.23 -27.27
CA ARG A 110 55.25 14.00 -26.95
C ARG A 110 56.54 13.31 -27.41
N LEU A 111 56.55 11.97 -27.42
CA LEU A 111 57.68 11.16 -27.90
C LEU A 111 57.63 10.92 -29.43
N GLY A 112 56.65 11.49 -30.14
CA GLY A 112 56.50 11.36 -31.59
C GLY A 112 55.99 9.98 -32.07
N THR A 113 55.58 9.11 -31.15
CA THR A 113 55.08 7.75 -31.45
C THR A 113 53.54 7.65 -31.45
N GLY A 114 52.85 8.75 -31.19
CA GLY A 114 51.38 8.85 -31.22
C GLY A 114 50.90 10.08 -32.00
N THR A 115 49.59 10.15 -32.26
CA THR A 115 48.98 11.25 -33.02
C THR A 115 48.14 12.16 -32.13
N LYS A 116 47.93 13.42 -32.55
CA LYS A 116 46.98 14.33 -31.89
C LYS A 116 45.55 13.78 -31.85
N LEU A 117 45.17 12.98 -32.86
CA LEU A 117 43.87 12.32 -32.91
C LEU A 117 43.69 11.34 -31.74
N ASP A 118 44.75 10.63 -31.34
CA ASP A 118 44.73 9.69 -30.21
C ASP A 118 44.46 10.43 -28.89
N VAL A 119 45.09 11.59 -28.70
CA VAL A 119 44.89 12.45 -27.53
C VAL A 119 43.45 12.95 -27.47
N VAL A 120 42.92 13.50 -28.57
CA VAL A 120 41.54 14.03 -28.61
C VAL A 120 40.51 12.93 -28.34
N ARG A 121 40.74 11.70 -28.84
CA ARG A 121 39.87 10.55 -28.55
C ARG A 121 39.91 10.13 -27.08
N ALA A 122 41.10 10.11 -26.47
CA ALA A 122 41.25 9.82 -25.05
C ALA A 122 40.60 10.91 -24.18
N GLU A 123 40.71 12.19 -24.56
CA GLU A 123 40.02 13.30 -23.90
C GLU A 123 38.50 13.16 -23.99
N GLN A 124 37.99 12.75 -25.15
CA GLN A 124 36.55 12.44 -25.32
C GLN A 124 36.12 11.28 -24.41
N ASP A 125 36.93 10.22 -24.27
CA ASP A 125 36.61 9.12 -23.35
C ASP A 125 36.56 9.57 -21.89
N VAL A 126 37.50 10.40 -21.45
CA VAL A 126 37.49 10.97 -20.10
C VAL A 126 36.25 11.82 -19.87
N ALA A 127 35.85 12.64 -20.85
CA ALA A 127 34.64 13.44 -20.75
C ALA A 127 33.38 12.58 -20.60
N LEU A 128 33.27 11.50 -21.38
CA LEU A 128 32.17 10.54 -21.29
C LEU A 128 32.17 9.79 -19.94
N ALA A 129 33.32 9.27 -19.50
CA ALA A 129 33.44 8.58 -18.23
C ALA A 129 33.08 9.49 -17.04
N ARG A 130 33.44 10.78 -17.11
CA ARG A 130 33.06 11.78 -16.11
C ARG A 130 31.55 12.03 -16.10
N ALA A 131 30.92 12.12 -17.26
CA ALA A 131 29.46 12.25 -17.35
C ALA A 131 28.74 11.05 -16.74
N THR A 132 29.21 9.83 -17.04
CA THR A 132 28.66 8.60 -16.44
C THR A 132 28.80 8.59 -14.92
N LEU A 133 29.96 8.98 -14.39
CA LEU A 133 30.17 9.07 -12.94
C LEU A 133 29.19 10.04 -12.27
N VAL A 134 29.02 11.25 -12.82
CA VAL A 134 28.09 12.26 -12.27
C VAL A 134 26.65 11.74 -12.27
N SER A 135 26.22 11.09 -13.36
CA SER A 135 24.87 10.50 -13.44
C SER A 135 24.69 9.29 -12.50
N GLY A 136 25.76 8.51 -12.29
CA GLY A 136 25.78 7.35 -11.40
C GLY A 136 25.70 7.76 -9.93
N ASP A 137 26.45 8.79 -9.54
CA ASP A 137 26.42 9.34 -8.17
C ASP A 137 25.03 9.90 -7.82
N GLU A 138 24.38 10.59 -8.76
CA GLU A 138 22.99 11.05 -8.58
C GLU A 138 22.00 9.87 -8.49
N SER A 139 22.20 8.82 -9.29
CA SER A 139 21.37 7.61 -9.20
C SER A 139 21.50 6.91 -7.85
N LEU A 140 22.71 6.87 -7.28
CA LEU A 140 22.96 6.37 -5.94
C LEU A 140 22.28 7.24 -4.87
N ARG A 141 22.35 8.57 -4.98
CA ARG A 141 21.64 9.47 -4.07
C ARG A 141 20.13 9.19 -4.07
N ARG A 142 19.53 9.08 -5.26
CA ARG A 142 18.09 8.76 -5.39
C ARG A 142 17.73 7.40 -4.79
N ALA A 143 18.59 6.39 -4.95
CA ALA A 143 18.38 5.08 -4.35
C ALA A 143 18.37 5.17 -2.81
N ARG A 144 19.28 5.95 -2.21
CA ARG A 144 19.33 6.20 -0.76
C ARG A 144 18.13 6.95 -0.23
N GLU A 145 17.66 7.96 -0.97
CA GLU A 145 16.43 8.69 -0.64
C GLU A 145 15.19 7.80 -0.75
N ALA A 146 15.13 6.91 -1.75
CA ALA A 146 14.04 5.95 -1.92
C ALA A 146 13.96 4.95 -0.76
N LEU A 147 15.10 4.46 -0.25
CA LEU A 147 15.12 3.64 0.97
C LEU A 147 14.70 4.46 2.19
N GLY A 148 15.18 5.70 2.33
CA GLY A 148 14.72 6.60 3.38
C GLY A 148 13.20 6.75 3.40
N ALA A 149 12.60 7.01 2.23
CA ALA A 149 11.15 7.09 2.07
C ALA A 149 10.43 5.78 2.39
N ALA A 150 10.97 4.62 1.97
CA ALA A 150 10.40 3.31 2.28
C ALA A 150 10.43 2.98 3.79
N LEU A 151 11.44 3.49 4.52
CA LEU A 151 11.57 3.36 5.97
C LEU A 151 10.82 4.46 6.76
N GLY A 152 10.19 5.42 6.06
CA GLY A 152 9.53 6.57 6.68
C GLY A 152 10.49 7.60 7.29
N LEU A 153 11.76 7.58 6.90
CA LEU A 153 12.80 8.51 7.32
C LEU A 153 12.92 9.68 6.33
N LYS A 154 13.27 10.86 6.84
CA LYS A 154 13.56 12.04 6.01
C LYS A 154 15.06 12.08 5.74
N GLY A 155 15.48 11.74 4.52
CA GLY A 155 16.87 11.87 4.06
C GLY A 155 17.45 10.60 3.42
N GLU A 156 18.71 10.69 3.03
CA GLU A 156 19.47 9.58 2.46
C GLU A 156 19.76 8.51 3.52
N VAL A 157 19.43 7.25 3.24
CA VAL A 157 19.81 6.09 4.05
C VAL A 157 20.70 5.16 3.23
N GLY A 158 21.89 4.85 3.76
CA GLY A 158 22.82 3.88 3.15
C GLY A 158 22.68 2.48 3.74
N VAL A 159 23.30 1.51 3.08
CA VAL A 159 23.41 0.12 3.55
C VAL A 159 24.89 -0.13 3.92
N PRO A 160 25.21 -0.86 5.00
CA PRO A 160 26.60 -1.20 5.33
C PRO A 160 27.30 -1.97 4.21
N GLN A 161 28.61 -1.75 4.03
CA GLN A 161 29.38 -2.38 2.94
C GLN A 161 29.53 -3.90 3.10
N GLU A 162 29.42 -4.41 4.32
CA GLU A 162 29.47 -5.84 4.65
C GLU A 162 28.15 -6.58 4.36
N PHE A 163 27.13 -5.87 3.87
CA PHE A 163 25.81 -6.45 3.66
C PHE A 163 25.81 -7.45 2.49
N SER A 164 25.65 -8.73 2.82
CA SER A 164 25.53 -9.80 1.83
C SER A 164 24.08 -10.02 1.44
N LEU A 165 23.78 -9.79 0.16
CA LEU A 165 22.47 -10.04 -0.43
C LEU A 165 22.02 -11.51 -0.34
N ASN A 166 22.98 -12.45 -0.31
CA ASN A 166 22.67 -13.87 -0.13
C ASN A 166 22.08 -14.15 1.27
N GLY A 167 22.42 -13.34 2.27
CA GLY A 167 21.87 -13.45 3.62
C GLY A 167 20.36 -13.16 3.68
N ILE A 168 19.86 -12.22 2.87
CA ILE A 168 18.42 -11.92 2.80
C ILE A 168 17.63 -13.13 2.32
N ALA A 169 18.07 -13.78 1.24
CA ALA A 169 17.38 -14.93 0.68
C ALA A 169 17.35 -16.11 1.66
N THR A 170 18.44 -16.35 2.40
CA THR A 170 18.50 -17.40 3.42
C THR A 170 17.60 -17.11 4.62
N GLU A 171 17.59 -15.88 5.12
CA GLU A 171 16.75 -15.47 6.25
C GLU A 171 15.26 -15.43 5.89
N LEU A 172 14.91 -14.98 4.69
CA LEU A 172 13.53 -15.09 4.18
C LEU A 172 13.11 -16.56 4.04
N GLY A 173 14.03 -17.45 3.64
CA GLY A 173 13.76 -18.89 3.57
C GLY A 173 13.52 -19.54 4.94
N SER A 174 14.08 -19.01 6.03
CA SER A 174 13.85 -19.51 7.39
C SER A 174 12.60 -18.92 8.04
N GLN A 175 12.27 -17.66 7.75
CA GLN A 175 11.12 -16.96 8.31
C GLN A 175 9.82 -17.15 7.52
N CYS A 176 9.90 -17.52 6.24
CA CYS A 176 8.75 -17.71 5.36
C CYS A 176 8.57 -19.20 5.01
N THR A 177 7.37 -19.74 5.25
CA THR A 177 7.04 -21.13 4.89
C THR A 177 6.31 -21.18 3.56
N GLN A 178 6.75 -22.05 2.64
CA GLN A 178 6.03 -22.30 1.41
C GLN A 178 4.59 -22.72 1.73
N THR A 179 3.66 -21.98 1.17
CA THR A 179 2.25 -22.08 1.44
C THR A 179 1.55 -22.37 0.12
N ARG A 180 0.54 -23.24 0.14
CA ARG A 180 -0.25 -23.52 -1.06
C ARG A 180 -0.92 -22.22 -1.52
N THR A 181 -1.02 -22.01 -2.84
CA THR A 181 -1.50 -20.76 -3.45
C THR A 181 -2.86 -20.30 -2.90
N ASP A 182 -3.72 -21.24 -2.51
CA ASP A 182 -5.05 -21.01 -1.94
C ASP A 182 -5.06 -20.42 -0.52
N GLN A 183 -3.94 -20.55 0.20
CA GLN A 183 -3.72 -20.06 1.57
C GLN A 183 -2.98 -18.72 1.60
N ARG A 184 -2.58 -18.17 0.44
CA ARG A 184 -1.99 -16.83 0.36
C ARG A 184 -2.92 -15.77 0.99
N ALA A 185 -2.32 -14.76 1.62
CA ALA A 185 -3.05 -13.74 2.36
C ALA A 185 -4.02 -12.93 1.47
N ASP A 186 -3.62 -12.63 0.23
CA ASP A 186 -4.46 -11.96 -0.77
C ASP A 186 -5.67 -12.80 -1.19
N VAL A 187 -5.49 -14.10 -1.43
CA VAL A 187 -6.59 -15.03 -1.75
C VAL A 187 -7.53 -15.19 -0.55
N ARG A 188 -6.99 -15.32 0.67
CA ARG A 188 -7.80 -15.37 1.89
C ARG A 188 -8.59 -14.08 2.11
N ALA A 189 -7.97 -12.93 1.88
CA ALA A 189 -8.64 -11.62 1.96
C ALA A 189 -9.77 -11.52 0.93
N ALA A 190 -9.52 -11.89 -0.33
CA ALA A 190 -10.54 -11.88 -1.38
C ALA A 190 -11.70 -12.85 -1.09
N ARG A 191 -11.41 -14.01 -0.50
CA ARG A 191 -12.45 -14.97 -0.06
C ARG A 191 -13.30 -14.40 1.07
N GLY A 192 -12.68 -13.72 2.04
CA GLY A 192 -13.41 -13.03 3.10
C GLY A 192 -14.22 -11.82 2.60
N GLU A 193 -13.75 -11.10 1.57
CA GLU A 193 -14.52 -10.05 0.89
C GLU A 193 -15.78 -10.62 0.20
N LEU A 194 -15.69 -11.81 -0.41
CA LEU A 194 -16.85 -12.53 -0.95
C LEU A 194 -17.83 -12.90 0.16
N GLU A 195 -17.35 -13.44 1.28
CA GLU A 195 -18.19 -13.78 2.43
C GLU A 195 -18.89 -12.52 2.98
N LEU A 196 -18.19 -11.39 3.09
CA LEU A 196 -18.79 -10.11 3.47
C LEU A 196 -19.89 -9.66 2.51
N ALA A 197 -19.72 -9.85 1.20
CA ALA A 197 -20.76 -9.55 0.21
C ALA A 197 -21.97 -10.48 0.36
N GLU A 198 -21.77 -11.78 0.64
CA GLU A 198 -22.84 -12.74 0.90
C GLU A 198 -23.61 -12.40 2.19
N ARG A 199 -22.90 -11.90 3.21
CA ARG A 199 -23.52 -11.34 4.41
C ARG A 199 -24.30 -10.06 4.11
N GLY A 200 -23.78 -9.18 3.26
CA GLY A 200 -24.52 -7.99 2.78
C GLY A 200 -25.81 -8.35 2.05
N LEU A 201 -25.81 -9.42 1.24
CA LEU A 201 -27.02 -9.95 0.62
C LEU A 201 -28.01 -10.48 1.67
N THR A 202 -27.52 -11.12 2.73
CA THR A 202 -28.37 -11.60 3.83
C THR A 202 -28.94 -10.43 4.64
N ASP A 203 -28.17 -9.38 4.90
CA ASP A 203 -28.67 -8.14 5.52
C ASP A 203 -29.78 -7.49 4.67
N ALA A 204 -29.62 -7.44 3.35
CA ALA A 204 -30.67 -6.96 2.45
C ALA A 204 -31.95 -7.83 2.51
N LYS A 205 -31.83 -9.14 2.74
CA LYS A 205 -32.99 -10.02 3.00
C LYS A 205 -33.63 -9.74 4.36
N LEU A 206 -32.83 -9.44 5.38
CA LEU A 206 -33.32 -9.10 6.72
C LEU A 206 -34.04 -7.74 6.76
N ALA A 207 -33.89 -6.88 5.74
CA ALA A 207 -34.69 -5.66 5.58
C ALA A 207 -36.20 -5.92 5.40
N PHE A 208 -36.59 -7.15 5.04
CA PHE A 208 -37.99 -7.56 4.97
C PHE A 208 -38.54 -8.09 6.30
N ALA A 209 -37.67 -8.34 7.29
CA ALA A 209 -38.09 -8.82 8.60
C ALA A 209 -38.71 -7.68 9.44
N PRO A 210 -39.72 -7.97 10.27
CA PRO A 210 -40.22 -7.00 11.23
C PRO A 210 -39.16 -6.68 12.29
N TYR A 211 -39.23 -5.48 12.83
CA TYR A 211 -38.36 -5.05 13.93
C TYR A 211 -39.19 -4.38 15.03
N ALA A 212 -38.75 -4.52 16.27
CA ALA A 212 -39.43 -3.99 17.45
C ALA A 212 -38.46 -3.29 18.39
N GLU A 213 -38.88 -2.14 18.90
CA GLU A 213 -38.14 -1.31 19.85
C GLU A 213 -39.04 -0.98 21.03
N VAL A 214 -38.46 -0.97 22.23
CA VAL A 214 -39.08 -0.41 23.41
C VAL A 214 -38.34 0.84 23.82
N SER A 215 -39.10 1.90 24.07
CA SER A 215 -38.58 3.16 24.57
C SER A 215 -39.22 3.49 25.92
N SER A 216 -38.42 3.99 26.86
CA SER A 216 -38.87 4.56 28.13
C SER A 216 -38.46 6.02 28.15
N THR A 217 -39.43 6.92 28.26
CA THR A 217 -39.20 8.37 28.27
C THR A 217 -39.66 8.95 29.59
N LEU A 218 -38.75 9.63 30.29
CA LEU A 218 -39.03 10.47 31.44
C LEU A 218 -38.91 11.92 30.99
N GLY A 219 -40.04 12.64 30.97
CA GLY A 219 -40.10 14.06 30.62
C GLY A 219 -40.41 14.91 31.84
N ALA A 220 -39.80 16.09 31.93
CA ALA A 220 -40.17 17.16 32.84
C ALA A 220 -40.48 18.40 32.00
N GLU A 221 -41.61 19.04 32.27
CA GLU A 221 -42.03 20.26 31.59
C GLU A 221 -42.37 21.33 32.61
N THR A 222 -41.85 22.54 32.37
CA THR A 222 -42.08 23.73 33.17
C THR A 222 -42.57 24.85 32.28
N TYR A 223 -43.68 25.48 32.67
CA TYR A 223 -44.24 26.63 31.98
C TYR A 223 -44.02 27.87 32.85
N PHE A 224 -43.42 28.90 32.25
CA PHE A 224 -43.09 30.18 32.89
C PHE A 224 -43.86 31.33 32.21
N GLY A 225 -44.54 32.14 33.02
CA GLY A 225 -45.30 33.31 32.55
C GLY A 225 -46.54 32.95 31.72
N GLY A 226 -47.40 33.94 31.46
CA GLY A 226 -48.62 33.81 30.66
C GLY A 226 -49.88 34.04 31.50
N THR A 227 -50.72 34.98 31.06
CA THR A 227 -51.95 35.42 31.76
C THR A 227 -53.22 34.72 31.26
N ALA A 228 -53.10 33.78 30.32
CA ALA A 228 -54.25 33.13 29.71
C ALA A 228 -54.74 31.92 30.52
N PRO A 229 -55.99 31.90 31.02
CA PRO A 229 -56.55 30.76 31.71
C PRO A 229 -56.84 29.64 30.72
N VAL A 230 -56.10 28.53 30.78
CA VAL A 230 -56.54 27.29 30.15
C VAL A 230 -57.58 26.65 31.07
N GLY A 231 -58.86 26.80 30.74
CA GLY A 231 -59.98 26.18 31.48
C GLY A 231 -61.02 27.11 32.10
N GLY A 232 -60.96 28.42 31.83
CA GLY A 232 -62.11 29.31 32.01
C GLY A 232 -62.54 29.73 33.43
N VAL A 233 -61.91 29.28 34.53
CA VAL A 233 -62.19 29.83 35.89
C VAL A 233 -60.95 29.74 36.79
N GLY A 234 -60.40 30.88 37.24
CA GLY A 234 -59.36 30.97 38.28
C GLY A 234 -58.30 32.05 38.02
N ASP A 235 -57.88 32.74 39.08
CA ASP A 235 -57.01 33.94 39.09
C ASP A 235 -55.73 33.83 38.23
N ALA A 236 -55.48 34.88 37.45
CA ALA A 236 -54.27 35.09 36.65
C ALA A 236 -53.09 35.51 37.55
N GLY A 237 -52.50 34.55 38.25
CA GLY A 237 -51.17 34.68 38.85
C GLY A 237 -50.10 34.09 37.94
N ASP A 238 -48.86 34.61 38.02
CA ASP A 238 -47.64 34.03 37.45
C ASP A 238 -47.38 32.63 38.02
N ALA A 239 -48.18 31.66 37.61
CA ALA A 239 -48.10 30.29 38.11
C ALA A 239 -47.05 29.54 37.29
N THR A 240 -45.86 29.38 37.86
CA THR A 240 -44.89 28.40 37.34
C THR A 240 -45.51 27.02 37.52
N ARG A 241 -45.90 26.37 36.41
CA ARG A 241 -46.47 25.01 36.44
C ARG A 241 -45.40 24.03 36.01
N SER A 242 -45.06 23.10 36.91
CA SER A 242 -44.13 22.01 36.65
C SER A 242 -44.89 20.68 36.63
N GLY A 243 -44.67 19.88 35.60
CA GLY A 243 -45.17 18.52 35.49
C GLY A 243 -44.04 17.56 35.13
N TRP A 244 -44.15 16.33 35.59
CA TRP A 244 -43.31 15.24 35.09
C TRP A 244 -44.21 14.17 34.48
N SER A 245 -43.74 13.55 33.40
CA SER A 245 -44.42 12.45 32.73
C SER A 245 -43.44 11.30 32.53
N TRP A 246 -43.91 10.08 32.74
CA TRP A 246 -43.16 8.88 32.42
C TRP A 246 -44.01 8.00 31.53
N SER A 247 -43.42 7.50 30.44
CA SER A 247 -44.11 6.61 29.52
C SER A 247 -43.18 5.52 29.03
N ILE A 248 -43.73 4.32 28.88
CA ILE A 248 -43.08 3.20 28.19
C ILE A 248 -43.87 2.95 26.91
N ARG A 249 -43.17 2.87 25.78
CA ARG A 249 -43.76 2.63 24.47
C ARG A 249 -43.03 1.49 23.77
N ALA A 250 -43.77 0.47 23.37
CA ALA A 250 -43.30 -0.58 22.46
C ALA A 250 -43.81 -0.30 21.05
N VAL A 251 -42.93 -0.32 20.05
CA VAL A 251 -43.28 -0.12 18.64
C VAL A 251 -42.81 -1.33 17.85
N LEU A 252 -43.75 -2.05 17.24
CA LEU A 252 -43.48 -3.10 16.25
C LEU A 252 -43.68 -2.51 14.86
N THR A 253 -42.64 -2.51 14.05
CA THR A 253 -42.70 -2.07 12.65
C THR A 253 -42.61 -3.27 11.73
N VAL A 254 -43.62 -3.44 10.87
CA VAL A 254 -43.67 -4.48 9.84
C VAL A 254 -43.65 -3.80 8.47
N PRO A 255 -42.53 -3.82 7.74
CA PRO A 255 -42.45 -3.17 6.43
C PRO A 255 -43.22 -3.99 5.38
N ILE A 256 -44.37 -3.47 4.92
CA ILE A 256 -45.20 -4.15 3.90
C ILE A 256 -44.75 -3.75 2.50
N TRP A 257 -44.70 -2.44 2.21
CA TRP A 257 -44.36 -1.90 0.89
C TRP A 257 -43.66 -0.54 1.01
N ASP A 258 -42.63 -0.32 0.20
CA ASP A 258 -41.79 0.88 0.18
C ASP A 258 -41.51 1.39 -1.26
N GLY A 259 -42.40 1.10 -2.19
CA GLY A 259 -42.22 1.49 -3.60
C GLY A 259 -41.18 0.66 -4.35
N GLY A 260 -40.76 -0.48 -3.80
CA GLY A 260 -39.83 -1.40 -4.47
C GLY A 260 -38.36 -1.22 -4.09
N ALA A 261 -38.05 -0.29 -3.18
CA ALA A 261 -36.67 0.02 -2.77
C ALA A 261 -35.92 -1.23 -2.28
N ARG A 262 -36.51 -2.00 -1.35
CA ARG A 262 -35.93 -3.26 -0.86
C ARG A 262 -35.64 -4.30 -1.95
N TYR A 263 -36.46 -4.37 -3.00
CA TYR A 263 -36.22 -5.30 -4.12
C TYR A 263 -35.05 -4.83 -5.00
N GLY A 264 -34.90 -3.51 -5.18
CA GLY A 264 -33.75 -2.89 -5.80
C GLY A 264 -32.46 -3.20 -5.04
N ASP A 265 -32.45 -2.96 -3.73
CA ASP A 265 -31.31 -3.25 -2.86
C ASP A 265 -30.92 -4.73 -2.89
N LEU A 266 -31.90 -5.63 -2.88
CA LEU A 266 -31.65 -7.07 -3.00
C LEU A 266 -31.00 -7.43 -4.33
N ARG A 267 -31.42 -6.80 -5.44
CA ARG A 267 -30.79 -7.00 -6.76
C ARG A 267 -29.36 -6.46 -6.80
N ILE A 268 -29.12 -5.29 -6.21
CA ILE A 268 -27.78 -4.68 -6.12
C ILE A 268 -26.85 -5.61 -5.34
N ASN A 269 -27.27 -6.08 -4.16
CA ASN A 269 -26.43 -6.96 -3.34
C ASN A 269 -26.16 -8.31 -4.01
N ARG A 270 -27.10 -8.86 -4.80
CA ARG A 270 -26.82 -10.05 -5.62
C ARG A 270 -25.74 -9.77 -6.67
N ALA A 271 -25.82 -8.64 -7.36
CA ALA A 271 -24.81 -8.24 -8.33
C ALA A 271 -23.43 -8.04 -7.68
N VAL A 272 -23.38 -7.48 -6.47
CA VAL A 272 -22.14 -7.34 -5.68
C VAL A 272 -21.53 -8.71 -5.34
N VAL A 273 -22.34 -9.70 -4.95
CA VAL A 273 -21.85 -11.08 -4.70
C VAL A 273 -21.25 -11.69 -5.97
N GLU A 274 -21.92 -11.58 -7.11
CA GLU A 274 -21.37 -12.10 -8.37
C GLU A 274 -20.09 -11.36 -8.78
N GLN A 275 -20.01 -10.06 -8.55
CA GLN A 275 -18.78 -9.28 -8.77
C GLN A 275 -17.63 -9.76 -7.88
N GLN A 276 -17.86 -9.97 -6.58
CA GLN A 276 -16.82 -10.46 -5.67
C GLN A 276 -16.41 -11.90 -6.01
N ARG A 277 -17.35 -12.75 -6.48
CA ARG A 277 -17.03 -14.11 -6.95
C ARG A 277 -16.12 -14.07 -8.18
N ALA A 278 -16.40 -13.19 -9.14
CA ALA A 278 -15.54 -12.99 -10.30
C ALA A 278 -14.15 -12.45 -9.89
N ARG A 279 -14.10 -11.53 -8.92
CA ARG A 279 -12.86 -10.98 -8.35
C ARG A 279 -12.02 -12.07 -7.68
N LEU A 280 -12.63 -12.92 -6.85
CA LEU A 280 -11.94 -14.06 -6.22
C LEU A 280 -11.29 -14.95 -7.29
N GLY A 281 -12.05 -15.33 -8.33
CA GLY A 281 -11.49 -16.13 -9.42
C GLY A 281 -10.34 -15.45 -10.16
N ALA A 282 -10.36 -14.12 -10.28
CA ALA A 282 -9.25 -13.36 -10.87
C ALA A 282 -8.01 -13.34 -9.95
N VAL A 283 -8.19 -13.16 -8.64
CA VAL A 283 -7.11 -13.19 -7.65
C VAL A 283 -6.47 -14.57 -7.58
N GLU A 284 -7.26 -15.65 -7.57
CA GLU A 284 -6.75 -17.04 -7.58
C GLU A 284 -5.90 -17.32 -8.82
N ARG A 285 -6.39 -16.96 -10.03
CA ARG A 285 -5.60 -17.10 -11.27
C ARG A 285 -4.33 -16.26 -11.26
N SER A 286 -4.43 -15.02 -10.78
CA SER A 286 -3.27 -14.12 -10.69
C SER A 286 -2.21 -14.68 -9.74
N ALA A 287 -2.62 -15.21 -8.59
CA ALA A 287 -1.72 -15.77 -7.60
C ALA A 287 -0.97 -17.01 -8.13
N GLU A 288 -1.65 -17.88 -8.90
CA GLU A 288 -1.04 -19.03 -9.55
C GLU A 288 -0.04 -18.62 -10.64
N LEU A 289 -0.44 -17.67 -11.49
CA LEU A 289 0.41 -17.11 -12.54
C LEU A 289 1.66 -16.44 -11.96
N GLU A 290 1.50 -15.62 -10.93
CA GLU A 290 2.60 -14.92 -10.25
C GLU A 290 3.59 -15.91 -9.63
N SER A 291 3.11 -16.93 -8.93
CA SER A 291 3.98 -17.98 -8.34
C SER A 291 4.79 -18.70 -9.42
N THR A 292 4.13 -19.09 -10.52
CA THR A 292 4.78 -19.78 -11.65
C THR A 292 5.78 -18.86 -12.37
N GLN A 293 5.43 -17.59 -12.57
CA GLN A 293 6.31 -16.60 -13.20
C GLN A 293 7.52 -16.28 -12.31
N ALA A 294 7.32 -16.12 -11.00
CA ALA A 294 8.38 -15.83 -10.05
C ALA A 294 9.38 -17.00 -9.98
N ALA A 295 8.91 -18.25 -9.94
CA ALA A 295 9.77 -19.43 -9.99
C ALA A 295 10.63 -19.47 -11.28
N ARG A 296 10.00 -19.27 -12.45
CA ARG A 296 10.73 -19.22 -13.73
C ARG A 296 11.70 -18.04 -13.84
N SER A 297 11.37 -16.90 -13.21
CA SER A 297 12.23 -15.72 -13.24
C SER A 297 13.60 -15.96 -12.62
N VAL A 298 13.69 -16.86 -11.62
CA VAL A 298 14.97 -17.25 -11.01
C VAL A 298 15.85 -17.98 -12.01
N GLU A 299 15.30 -18.97 -12.71
CA GLU A 299 16.03 -19.73 -13.72
C GLU A 299 16.51 -18.82 -14.87
N VAL A 300 15.63 -17.94 -15.36
CA VAL A 300 15.96 -16.97 -16.41
C VAL A 300 17.05 -16.00 -15.95
N ALA A 301 16.97 -15.50 -14.71
CA ALA A 301 17.98 -14.60 -14.17
C ALA A 301 19.33 -15.30 -14.00
N GLU A 302 19.36 -16.56 -13.56
CA GLU A 302 20.59 -17.33 -13.42
C GLU A 302 21.25 -17.63 -14.78
N GLN A 303 20.45 -17.98 -15.79
CA GLN A 303 20.96 -18.14 -17.16
C GLN A 303 21.50 -16.82 -17.73
N ALA A 304 20.79 -15.71 -17.51
CA ALA A 304 21.24 -14.38 -17.95
C ALA A 304 22.56 -13.98 -17.26
N ARG A 305 22.71 -14.27 -15.96
CA ARG A 305 23.96 -14.06 -15.22
C ARG A 305 25.11 -14.88 -15.83
N ALA A 306 24.89 -16.15 -16.11
CA ALA A 306 25.92 -17.01 -16.71
C ALA A 306 26.40 -16.50 -18.08
N VAL A 307 25.48 -16.02 -18.92
CA VAL A 307 25.83 -15.40 -20.21
C VAL A 307 26.60 -14.09 -20.02
N ALA A 308 26.18 -13.25 -19.06
CA ALA A 308 26.89 -12.00 -18.75
C ALA A 308 28.29 -12.24 -18.17
N GLU A 309 28.48 -13.29 -17.35
CA GLU A 309 29.79 -13.72 -16.86
C GLU A 309 30.73 -14.06 -18.02
N GLN A 310 30.28 -14.89 -18.96
CA GLN A 310 31.06 -15.25 -20.15
C GLN A 310 31.38 -14.03 -21.02
N SER A 311 30.41 -13.12 -21.21
CA SER A 311 30.61 -11.88 -21.97
C SER A 311 31.67 -10.99 -21.33
N ARG A 312 31.63 -10.84 -20.00
CA ARG A 312 32.62 -10.09 -19.20
C ARG A 312 34.00 -10.69 -19.35
N ASP A 313 34.14 -12.01 -19.25
CA ASP A 313 35.43 -12.70 -19.36
C ASP A 313 36.05 -12.53 -20.76
N LEU A 314 35.25 -12.67 -21.81
CA LEU A 314 35.68 -12.43 -23.20
C LEU A 314 36.05 -10.97 -23.45
N ALA A 315 35.26 -10.02 -22.92
CA ALA A 315 35.54 -8.59 -23.06
C ALA A 315 36.83 -8.20 -22.32
N ARG A 316 37.10 -8.78 -21.16
CA ARG A 316 38.34 -8.60 -20.40
C ARG A 316 39.55 -9.14 -21.16
N GLU A 317 39.46 -10.34 -21.71
CA GLU A 317 40.56 -10.91 -22.48
C GLU A 317 40.81 -10.11 -23.77
N THR A 318 39.74 -9.66 -24.44
CA THR A 318 39.85 -8.77 -25.60
C THR A 318 40.59 -7.48 -25.23
N ALA A 319 40.19 -6.80 -24.16
CA ALA A 319 40.85 -5.59 -23.71
C ALA A 319 42.32 -5.82 -23.36
N ARG A 320 42.66 -6.95 -22.72
CA ARG A 320 44.04 -7.34 -22.42
C ARG A 320 44.87 -7.53 -23.68
N LEU A 321 44.37 -8.27 -24.66
CA LEU A 321 45.05 -8.51 -25.93
C LEU A 321 45.21 -7.21 -26.74
N THR A 322 44.18 -6.38 -26.78
CA THR A 322 44.21 -5.07 -27.43
C THR A 322 45.21 -4.12 -26.77
N GLN A 323 45.33 -4.14 -25.44
CA GLN A 323 46.33 -3.36 -24.72
C GLN A 323 47.76 -3.77 -25.11
N VAL A 324 48.07 -5.07 -25.07
CA VAL A 324 49.39 -5.60 -25.46
C VAL A 324 49.70 -5.26 -26.92
N ALA A 325 48.72 -5.41 -27.81
CA ALA A 325 48.86 -5.07 -29.23
C ALA A 325 49.08 -3.56 -29.45
N TYR A 326 48.41 -2.70 -28.68
CA TYR A 326 48.62 -1.24 -28.72
C TYR A 326 50.00 -0.84 -28.19
N GLU A 327 50.50 -1.50 -27.13
CA GLU A 327 51.86 -1.30 -26.62
C GLU A 327 52.91 -1.72 -27.67
N ALA A 328 52.67 -2.83 -28.38
CA ALA A 328 53.49 -3.30 -29.50
C ALA A 328 53.31 -2.48 -30.80
N GLY A 329 52.33 -1.57 -30.86
CA GLY A 329 52.06 -0.71 -32.02
C GLY A 329 51.35 -1.41 -33.18
N THR A 330 50.74 -2.57 -32.97
CA THR A 330 50.04 -3.34 -34.01
C THR A 330 48.56 -3.02 -34.13
N VAL A 331 48.02 -2.22 -33.20
CA VAL A 331 46.60 -1.86 -33.10
C VAL A 331 46.45 -0.37 -32.79
N THR A 332 45.31 0.24 -33.15
CA THR A 332 45.11 1.69 -33.02
C THR A 332 44.61 2.12 -31.63
N SER A 333 44.73 3.41 -31.30
CA SER A 333 44.14 3.98 -30.08
C SER A 333 42.63 3.81 -30.00
N PHE A 334 41.96 3.76 -31.17
CA PHE A 334 40.52 3.58 -31.25
C PHE A 334 40.12 2.19 -30.73
N ASP A 335 40.81 1.15 -31.18
CA ASP A 335 40.54 -0.23 -30.76
C ASP A 335 40.77 -0.39 -29.25
N LEU A 336 41.81 0.27 -28.70
CA LEU A 336 42.07 0.27 -27.26
C LEU A 336 40.91 0.94 -26.48
N VAL A 337 40.51 2.16 -26.85
CA VAL A 337 39.39 2.86 -26.20
C VAL A 337 38.10 2.05 -26.33
N GLU A 338 37.82 1.47 -27.50
CA GLU A 338 36.63 0.67 -27.74
C GLU A 338 36.62 -0.61 -26.90
N SER A 339 37.72 -1.36 -26.87
CA SER A 339 37.83 -2.58 -26.06
C SER A 339 37.69 -2.30 -24.56
N SER A 340 38.31 -1.22 -24.05
CA SER A 340 38.15 -0.80 -22.66
C SER A 340 36.73 -0.35 -22.33
N ARG A 341 36.04 0.32 -23.27
CA ARG A 341 34.60 0.65 -23.12
C ARG A 341 33.74 -0.61 -23.05
N ARG A 342 33.97 -1.57 -23.94
CA ARG A 342 33.23 -2.85 -23.97
C ARG A 342 33.45 -3.66 -22.70
N GLN A 343 34.68 -3.71 -22.18
CA GLN A 343 34.98 -4.35 -20.90
C GLN A 343 34.20 -3.71 -19.76
N ARG A 344 34.26 -2.38 -19.62
CA ARG A 344 33.52 -1.65 -18.57
C ARG A 344 32.01 -1.89 -18.66
N GLN A 345 31.46 -1.87 -19.87
CA GLN A 345 30.03 -2.13 -20.08
C GLN A 345 29.64 -3.57 -19.70
N ALA A 346 30.47 -4.56 -20.00
CA ALA A 346 30.23 -5.95 -19.62
C ALA A 346 30.36 -6.19 -18.10
N GLU A 347 31.28 -5.48 -17.42
CA GLU A 347 31.38 -5.50 -15.95
C GLU A 347 30.14 -4.86 -15.30
N ILE A 348 29.62 -3.77 -15.87
CA ILE A 348 28.36 -3.14 -15.44
C ILE A 348 27.17 -4.10 -15.64
N ASP A 349 27.04 -4.72 -16.82
CA ASP A 349 25.95 -5.64 -17.11
C ASP A 349 25.98 -6.85 -16.18
N LEU A 350 27.15 -7.47 -15.97
CA LEU A 350 27.30 -8.57 -15.01
C LEU A 350 26.87 -8.16 -13.59
N ALA A 351 27.31 -6.99 -13.12
CA ALA A 351 26.89 -6.49 -11.81
C ALA A 351 25.36 -6.41 -11.74
N VAL A 352 24.70 -5.81 -12.73
CA VAL A 352 23.23 -5.74 -12.79
C VAL A 352 22.59 -7.14 -12.77
N ARG A 353 23.10 -8.10 -13.55
CA ARG A 353 22.56 -9.48 -13.60
C ARG A 353 22.71 -10.24 -12.28
N GLU A 354 23.83 -10.09 -11.58
CA GLU A 354 24.02 -10.67 -10.25
C GLU A 354 22.93 -10.21 -9.28
N PHE A 355 22.54 -8.94 -9.38
CA PHE A 355 21.50 -8.37 -8.54
C PHE A 355 20.08 -8.77 -8.95
N GLU A 356 19.82 -8.88 -10.25
CA GLU A 356 18.55 -9.41 -10.76
C GLU A 356 18.30 -10.84 -10.27
N VAL A 357 19.34 -11.68 -10.14
CA VAL A 357 19.22 -13.03 -9.56
C VAL A 357 18.74 -12.96 -8.10
N VAL A 358 19.33 -12.08 -7.30
CA VAL A 358 18.92 -11.92 -5.89
C VAL A 358 17.46 -11.44 -5.84
N LYS A 359 17.12 -10.42 -6.64
CA LYS A 359 15.76 -9.90 -6.71
C LYS A 359 14.76 -10.98 -7.11
N ALA A 360 15.07 -11.76 -8.15
CA ALA A 360 14.25 -12.87 -8.60
C ALA A 360 14.04 -13.90 -7.48
N LYS A 361 15.10 -14.28 -6.74
CA LYS A 361 15.02 -15.20 -5.60
C LYS A 361 14.13 -14.67 -4.49
N ILE A 362 14.28 -13.40 -4.12
CA ILE A 362 13.43 -12.75 -3.11
C ILE A 362 11.96 -12.75 -3.58
N SER A 363 11.70 -12.37 -4.84
CA SER A 363 10.34 -12.34 -5.38
C SER A 363 9.70 -13.74 -5.44
N ALA A 364 10.46 -14.77 -5.81
CA ALA A 364 10.00 -16.16 -5.84
C ALA A 364 9.65 -16.70 -4.46
N LEU A 365 10.47 -16.37 -3.45
CA LEU A 365 10.18 -16.72 -2.05
C LEU A 365 8.89 -16.03 -1.59
N LEU A 366 8.75 -14.72 -1.84
CA LEU A 366 7.59 -13.94 -1.36
C LEU A 366 6.30 -14.22 -2.13
N ALA A 367 6.38 -14.69 -3.38
CA ALA A 367 5.22 -15.09 -4.18
C ALA A 367 4.61 -16.43 -3.71
N SER A 368 5.42 -17.29 -3.08
CA SER A 368 5.05 -18.66 -2.69
C SER A 368 4.96 -18.88 -1.18
N ALA A 369 5.36 -17.90 -0.36
CA ALA A 369 5.47 -18.06 1.09
C ALA A 369 4.61 -17.09 1.89
N SER A 370 4.18 -17.56 3.06
CA SER A 370 3.66 -16.70 4.13
C SER A 370 4.80 -16.43 5.11
N CYS A 371 5.15 -15.16 5.30
CA CYS A 371 6.17 -14.73 6.26
C CYS A 371 5.51 -14.33 7.58
N LYS A 372 6.13 -14.69 8.71
CA LYS A 372 5.63 -14.37 10.06
C LYS A 372 6.12 -13.02 10.56
#